data_AF-A0A3D2IB76-F1
#
_entry.id   AF-A0A3D2IB76-F1
#
_cell.length_a   1.000
_cell.length_b   1.000
_cell.length_c   1.000
_cell.angle_alpha   90.00
_cell.angle_beta   90.00
_cell.angle_gamma   90.00
#
_symmetry.space_group_name_H-M   'P 1'
#
loop_
_entity.id
_entity.type
_entity.pdbx_description
1 polymer ?
#
loop_
_entity_poly.entity_id
_entity_poly.type
_entity_poly.pdbx_seq_one_letter_code
_entity_poly.pdbx_strand_id
1 'polypeptide(L)'
;MNTDNLNPEQQDQLLCMMLIQQHQQIAMMGLGKLQNPATGEIDRDLASAKYAIDTLNMLDKYTKGNLPQELKGFLDQTLTTLRLNYADEKKKSDDNSSDDSASED
;
A
#
# COMPACT_ATOMS: atom_id res chain seq x y z
N MET A 1 11.23 -19.41 -3.81
CA MET A 1 10.12 -20.30 -3.36
C MET A 1 9.93 -21.35 -4.44
N ASN A 2 9.93 -22.64 -4.13
CA ASN A 2 9.68 -23.69 -5.13
C ASN A 2 8.17 -23.76 -5.40
N THR A 3 7.74 -23.22 -6.53
CA THR A 3 6.34 -23.26 -6.98
C THR A 3 5.98 -24.56 -7.70
N ASP A 4 6.94 -25.45 -7.90
CA ASP A 4 6.84 -26.63 -8.78
C ASP A 4 5.82 -27.70 -8.31
N ASN A 5 5.29 -27.58 -7.09
CA ASN A 5 4.34 -28.53 -6.50
C ASN A 5 2.97 -27.93 -6.13
N LEU A 6 2.67 -26.70 -6.58
CA LEU A 6 1.38 -26.08 -6.31
C LEU A 6 0.34 -26.51 -7.35
N ASN A 7 -0.91 -26.72 -6.92
CA ASN A 7 -2.01 -26.85 -7.87
C ASN A 7 -2.34 -25.46 -8.47
N PRO A 8 -3.10 -25.40 -9.59
CA PRO A 8 -3.40 -24.13 -10.25
C PRO A 8 -4.09 -23.10 -9.34
N GLU A 9 -5.02 -23.53 -8.50
CA GLU A 9 -5.74 -22.64 -7.58
C GLU A 9 -4.82 -22.05 -6.50
N GLN A 10 -3.94 -22.87 -5.93
CA GLN A 10 -2.93 -22.42 -4.96
C GLN A 10 -1.92 -21.45 -5.60
N GLN A 11 -1.56 -21.69 -6.86
CA GLN A 11 -0.71 -20.78 -7.62
C GLN A 11 -1.39 -19.43 -7.81
N ASP A 12 -2.67 -19.41 -8.20
CA ASP A 12 -3.44 -18.17 -8.38
C ASP A 12 -3.59 -17.40 -7.06
N GLN A 13 -3.86 -18.09 -5.95
CA GLN A 13 -3.92 -17.50 -4.62
C GLN A 13 -2.57 -16.88 -4.21
N LEU A 14 -1.46 -17.58 -4.46
CA LEU A 14 -0.12 -17.10 -4.18
C LEU A 14 0.21 -15.84 -4.99
N LEU A 15 -0.09 -15.85 -6.29
CA LEU A 15 0.14 -14.71 -7.18
C LEU A 15 -0.68 -13.50 -6.75
N CYS A 16 -1.95 -13.70 -6.38
CA CYS A 16 -2.79 -12.63 -5.86
C CYS A 16 -2.25 -12.06 -4.53
N MET A 17 -1.81 -12.92 -3.61
CA MET A 17 -1.18 -12.48 -2.36
C MET A 17 0.09 -11.66 -2.63
N MET A 18 0.94 -12.08 -3.58
CA MET A 18 2.14 -11.35 -3.97
C MET A 18 1.80 -9.98 -4.59
N LEU A 19 0.74 -9.90 -5.41
CA LEU A 19 0.28 -8.64 -5.98
C LEU A 19 -0.18 -7.65 -4.89
N ILE A 20 -0.88 -8.15 -3.88
CA ILE A 20 -1.30 -7.35 -2.72
C ILE A 20 -0.07 -6.85 -1.95
N GLN A 21 0.89 -7.74 -1.68
CA GLN A 21 2.14 -7.39 -1.00
C GLN A 21 2.96 -6.35 -1.77
N GLN A 22 3.04 -6.47 -3.10
CA GLN A 22 3.73 -5.50 -3.94
C GLN A 22 3.14 -4.10 -3.77
N HIS A 23 1.82 -3.96 -3.85
CA HIS A 23 1.17 -2.67 -3.66
C HIS A 23 1.25 -2.17 -2.22
N GLN A 24 1.23 -3.06 -1.22
CA GLN A 24 1.50 -2.70 0.16
C GLN A 24 2.90 -2.08 0.32
N GLN A 25 3.93 -2.66 -0.31
CA GLN A 25 5.29 -2.13 -0.27
C GLN A 25 5.37 -0.74 -0.93
N ILE A 26 4.75 -0.57 -2.11
CA ILE A 26 4.68 0.73 -2.80
C ILE A 26 4.01 1.77 -1.88
N ALA A 27 2.90 1.40 -1.24
CA ALA A 27 2.20 2.31 -0.35
C ALA A 27 3.05 2.69 0.87
N MET A 28 3.67 1.72 1.54
CA MET A 28 4.51 1.97 2.71
C MET A 28 5.75 2.81 2.39
N MET A 29 6.34 2.62 1.20
CA MET A 29 7.43 3.46 0.70
C MET A 29 6.95 4.89 0.45
N GLY A 30 5.84 5.09 -0.28
CA GLY A 30 5.26 6.41 -0.49
C GLY A 30 4.83 7.12 0.80
N LEU A 31 4.50 6.37 1.85
CA LEU A 31 4.25 6.91 3.19
C LEU A 31 5.52 7.30 3.96
N GLY A 32 6.71 7.07 3.40
CA GLY A 32 8.00 7.28 4.07
C GLY A 32 8.24 6.31 5.24
N LYS A 33 7.56 5.16 5.26
CA LYS A 33 7.72 4.13 6.31
C LYS A 33 8.78 3.09 5.95
N LEU A 34 9.15 3.01 4.68
CA LEU A 34 10.18 2.12 4.16
C LEU A 34 11.16 2.92 3.31
N GLN A 35 12.42 2.52 3.37
CA GLN A 35 13.47 3.02 2.51
C GLN A 35 13.23 2.53 1.07
N ASN A 36 13.44 3.40 0.10
CA ASN A 36 13.46 3.02 -1.29
C ASN A 36 14.72 2.17 -1.55
N PRO A 37 14.59 0.89 -1.96
CA PRO A 37 15.75 0.01 -2.15
C PRO A 37 16.64 0.42 -3.33
N ALA A 38 16.14 1.24 -4.26
CA ALA A 38 16.91 1.70 -5.41
C ALA A 38 17.79 2.92 -5.08
N THR A 39 17.27 3.86 -4.26
CA THR A 39 17.99 5.10 -3.91
C THR A 39 18.64 5.05 -2.54
N GLY A 40 18.14 4.19 -1.64
CA GLY A 40 18.52 4.21 -0.22
C GLY A 40 17.90 5.38 0.56
N GLU A 41 16.95 6.09 -0.01
CA GLU A 41 16.33 7.26 0.63
C GLU A 41 14.94 6.93 1.18
N ILE A 42 14.53 7.58 2.26
CA ILE A 42 13.16 7.52 2.76
C ILE A 42 12.42 8.70 2.16
N ASP A 43 11.90 8.50 0.96
CA ASP A 43 11.18 9.53 0.22
C ASP A 43 9.68 9.41 0.43
N ARG A 44 9.09 10.50 0.91
CA ARG A 44 7.65 10.57 1.14
C ARG A 44 6.94 11.07 -0.11
N ASP A 45 6.23 10.16 -0.76
CA ASP A 45 5.35 10.43 -1.90
C ASP A 45 3.92 9.92 -1.62
N LEU A 46 3.08 10.83 -1.11
CA LEU A 46 1.67 10.54 -0.86
C LEU A 46 0.88 10.23 -2.14
N ALA A 47 1.31 10.68 -3.32
CA ALA A 47 0.62 10.36 -4.56
C ALA A 47 0.81 8.87 -4.90
N SER A 48 2.04 8.37 -4.80
CA SER A 48 2.34 6.93 -4.94
C SER A 48 1.61 6.08 -3.90
N ALA A 49 1.58 6.54 -2.64
CA ALA A 49 0.84 5.84 -1.59
C ALA A 49 -0.66 5.75 -1.89
N LYS A 50 -1.27 6.85 -2.32
CA LYS A 50 -2.68 6.90 -2.71
C LYS A 50 -2.97 5.99 -3.90
N TYR A 51 -2.12 6.04 -4.93
CA TYR A 51 -2.26 5.18 -6.11
C TYR A 51 -2.31 3.70 -5.73
N ALA A 52 -1.37 3.25 -4.89
CA ALA A 52 -1.33 1.86 -4.45
C ALA A 52 -2.56 1.45 -3.63
N ILE A 53 -3.03 2.32 -2.72
CA ILE A 53 -4.26 2.10 -1.94
C ILE A 53 -5.49 2.01 -2.85
N ASP A 54 -5.60 2.90 -3.84
CA ASP A 54 -6.72 2.91 -4.79
C ASP A 54 -6.72 1.67 -5.67
N THR A 55 -5.56 1.16 -6.08
CA THR A 55 -5.43 -0.11 -6.81
C THR A 55 -5.88 -1.30 -5.97
N LEU A 56 -5.48 -1.38 -4.70
CA LEU A 56 -5.96 -2.42 -3.78
C LEU A 56 -7.48 -2.32 -3.54
N ASN A 57 -8.02 -1.10 -3.44
CA ASN A 57 -9.46 -0.87 -3.32
C ASN A 57 -10.22 -1.33 -4.58
N MET A 58 -9.64 -1.11 -5.75
CA MET A 58 -10.17 -1.58 -7.02
C MET A 58 -10.17 -3.12 -7.04
N LEU A 59 -9.06 -3.75 -6.66
CA LEU A 59 -8.96 -5.21 -6.58
C LEU A 59 -10.05 -5.80 -5.68
N ASP A 60 -10.28 -5.26 -4.48
CA ASP A 60 -11.36 -5.72 -3.58
C ASP A 60 -12.74 -5.66 -4.26
N LYS A 61 -13.04 -4.55 -4.96
CA LYS A 61 -14.33 -4.37 -5.66
C LYS A 61 -14.52 -5.37 -6.81
N TYR A 62 -13.50 -5.56 -7.64
CA TYR A 62 -13.59 -6.41 -8.83
C TYR A 62 -13.44 -7.90 -8.51
N THR A 63 -12.88 -8.26 -7.35
CA THR A 63 -12.69 -9.66 -6.93
C THR A 63 -13.71 -10.11 -5.87
N LYS A 64 -14.69 -9.27 -5.54
CA LYS A 64 -15.70 -9.55 -4.52
C LYS A 64 -16.41 -10.90 -4.76
N GLY A 65 -16.35 -11.78 -3.77
CA GLY A 65 -16.96 -13.12 -3.84
C GLY A 65 -16.10 -14.18 -4.53
N ASN A 66 -14.97 -13.80 -5.12
CA ASN A 66 -14.06 -14.71 -5.83
C ASN A 66 -12.77 -14.99 -5.03
N LEU A 67 -12.50 -14.23 -3.96
CA LEU A 67 -11.34 -14.47 -3.09
C LEU A 67 -11.67 -15.52 -2.00
N PRO A 68 -10.77 -16.48 -1.74
CA PRO A 68 -10.81 -17.30 -0.53
C PRO A 68 -10.82 -16.43 0.72
N GLN A 69 -11.43 -16.94 1.79
CA GLN A 69 -11.61 -16.21 3.05
C GLN A 69 -10.30 -15.63 3.62
N GLU A 70 -9.22 -16.42 3.58
CA GLU A 70 -7.91 -16.01 4.09
C GLU A 70 -7.33 -14.85 3.26
N LEU A 71 -7.38 -14.97 1.93
CA LEU A 71 -6.87 -13.96 1.01
C LEU A 71 -7.69 -12.66 1.08
N LYS A 72 -9.01 -12.78 1.23
CA LYS A 72 -9.90 -11.63 1.48
C LYS A 72 -9.54 -10.93 2.79
N GLY A 73 -9.34 -11.70 3.88
CA GLY A 73 -8.91 -11.15 5.16
C GLY A 73 -7.56 -10.44 5.08
N PHE A 74 -6.61 -11.00 4.33
CA PHE A 74 -5.31 -10.36 4.07
C PHE A 74 -5.45 -9.02 3.34
N LEU A 75 -6.27 -8.96 2.29
CA LEU A 75 -6.56 -7.71 1.56
C LEU A 75 -7.22 -6.66 2.46
N ASP A 76 -8.23 -7.05 3.24
CA ASP A 76 -8.96 -6.16 4.15
C ASP A 76 -8.05 -5.55 5.21
N GLN A 77 -7.20 -6.38 5.83
CA GLN A 77 -6.24 -5.93 6.85
C GLN A 77 -5.21 -4.98 6.25
N THR A 78 -4.72 -5.29 5.05
CA THR A 78 -3.77 -4.45 4.31
C THR A 78 -4.37 -3.08 4.01
N LEU A 79 -5.58 -3.04 3.43
CA LEU A 79 -6.31 -1.81 3.14
C LEU A 79 -6.57 -0.97 4.39
N THR A 80 -7.00 -1.60 5.48
CA THR A 80 -7.26 -0.92 6.76
C THR A 80 -5.99 -0.25 7.27
N THR A 81 -4.89 -0.98 7.29
CA THR A 81 -3.59 -0.49 7.78
C THR A 81 -3.09 0.68 6.94
N LEU A 82 -3.12 0.54 5.62
CA LEU A 82 -2.63 1.57 4.70
C LEU A 82 -3.48 2.84 4.74
N ARG A 83 -4.80 2.72 4.84
CA ARG A 83 -5.70 3.89 4.93
C ARG A 83 -5.49 4.68 6.22
N LEU A 84 -5.28 4.00 7.36
CA LEU A 84 -4.96 4.66 8.63
C LEU A 84 -3.63 5.41 8.53
N ASN A 85 -2.57 4.74 8.09
CA ASN A 85 -1.26 5.38 7.92
C ASN A 85 -1.32 6.56 6.93
N TYR A 86 -2.07 6.43 5.83
CA TYR A 86 -2.25 7.51 4.87
C TYR A 86 -2.96 8.71 5.46
N ALA A 87 -4.03 8.50 6.24
CA ALA A 87 -4.73 9.59 6.90
C ALA A 87 -3.83 10.32 7.91
N ASP A 88 -3.06 9.57 8.70
CA ASP A 88 -2.15 10.13 9.69
C ASP A 88 -1.01 10.92 9.05
N GLU A 89 -0.39 10.37 8.01
CA GLU A 89 0.67 11.07 7.29
C GLU A 89 0.09 12.29 6.56
N LYS A 90 -1.04 12.17 5.86
CA LYS A 90 -1.64 13.31 5.15
C LYS A 90 -1.87 14.52 6.08
N LYS A 91 -2.36 14.30 7.30
CA LYS A 91 -2.51 15.37 8.30
C LYS A 91 -1.18 16.08 8.61
N LYS A 92 -0.08 15.33 8.77
CA LYS A 92 1.25 15.91 9.02
C LYS A 92 1.77 16.77 7.86
N SER A 93 1.39 16.46 6.61
CA SER A 93 1.72 17.33 5.46
C SER A 93 0.99 18.66 5.53
N ASP A 94 -0.29 18.61 5.89
CA ASP A 94 -1.14 19.79 5.95
C ASP A 94 -0.70 20.73 7.09
N ASP A 95 -0.19 20.20 8.21
CA ASP A 95 0.35 21.01 9.33
C ASP A 95 1.71 21.67 9.01
N ASN A 96 2.58 21.02 8.22
CA ASN A 96 3.89 21.58 7.85
C ASN A 96 3.83 22.64 6.75
N SER A 97 2.70 22.77 6.04
CA SER A 97 2.54 23.79 4.98
C SER A 97 2.01 25.13 5.50
N SER A 98 1.72 25.24 6.79
CA SER A 98 1.26 26.47 7.44
C SER A 98 2.34 27.31 8.15
N ASP A 99 3.59 26.85 8.22
CA ASP A 99 4.65 27.54 9.02
C ASP A 99 5.71 28.29 8.18
N ASP A 100 5.62 28.27 6.85
CA ASP A 100 6.64 28.84 5.94
C ASP A 100 6.25 30.20 5.33
N SER A 101 5.29 30.93 5.95
CA SER A 101 4.80 32.23 5.44
C SER A 101 4.95 33.41 6.41
N ALA A 102 5.78 33.27 7.46
CA ALA A 102 6.00 34.34 8.44
C ALA A 102 7.48 34.56 8.79
N SER A 103 8.30 34.95 7.81
CA SER A 103 9.52 35.73 8.08
C SER A 103 10.06 36.44 6.82
N GLU A 104 9.35 37.45 6.34
CA GLU A 104 9.94 38.59 5.62
C GLU A 104 9.27 39.87 6.14
N ASP A 105 9.92 40.51 7.12
CA ASP A 105 10.01 41.98 7.30
C ASP A 105 11.01 42.31 8.44
#